data_AF-A0A966NXI3-F1
#
_entry.id   AF-A0A966NXI3-F1
#
_cell.length_a   1.000
_cell.length_b   1.000
_cell.length_c   1.000
_cell.angle_alpha   90.00
_cell.angle_beta   90.00
_cell.angle_gamma   90.00
#
_symmetry.space_group_name_H-M   'P 1'
#
loop_
_entity.id
_entity.type
_entity.pdbx_description
1 polymer ?
#
loop_
_entity_poly.entity_id
_entity_poly.type
_entity_poly.pdbx_seq_one_letter_code
_entity_poly.pdbx_strand_id
1 'polypeptide(L)'
;MSLWKFHPHVRTGQRLTRGERAADRMRNGMGSWPFVFGALVFLAIWMAFNRDVGFDPYPFILLNLVLSCIAALQGAILLIAAKRADQISAELAVHTFEIDKENLELTRLIHDLTVKVEQLTREIHTHISAGSND
;
A
#
# COMPACT_ATOMS: atom_id res chain seq x y z
N MET A 1 -5.41 4.05 -8.13
CA MET A 1 -5.18 2.59 -8.05
C MET A 1 -3.75 2.41 -7.55
N SER A 2 -3.52 1.65 -6.50
CA SER A 2 -2.19 1.58 -5.88
C SER A 2 -1.26 0.56 -6.55
N LEU A 3 -0.03 0.97 -6.85
CA LEU A 3 0.96 0.20 -7.62
C LEU A 3 1.47 -1.07 -6.92
N TRP A 4 1.40 -1.14 -5.59
CA TRP A 4 1.81 -2.32 -4.81
C TRP A 4 1.03 -3.60 -5.14
N LYS A 5 -0.11 -3.50 -5.83
CA LYS A 5 -0.90 -4.67 -6.25
C LYS A 5 -0.23 -5.52 -7.34
N PHE A 6 0.77 -4.97 -8.04
CA PHE A 6 1.52 -5.67 -9.08
C PHE A 6 2.86 -6.22 -8.57
N HIS A 7 3.20 -5.98 -7.29
CA HIS A 7 4.45 -6.47 -6.74
C HIS A 7 4.38 -8.00 -6.57
N PRO A 8 5.33 -8.77 -7.15
CA PRO A 8 5.26 -10.23 -7.19
C PRO A 8 5.23 -10.90 -5.80
N HIS A 9 5.75 -10.20 -4.80
CA HIS A 9 5.88 -10.69 -3.42
C HIS A 9 4.73 -10.26 -2.50
N VAL A 10 3.82 -9.37 -2.93
CA VAL A 10 2.69 -8.95 -2.10
C VAL A 10 1.49 -9.86 -2.38
N ARG A 11 0.89 -10.42 -1.32
CA ARG A 11 -0.33 -11.24 -1.46
C ARG A 11 -1.48 -10.40 -2.01
N THR A 12 -1.93 -10.71 -3.22
CA THR A 12 -3.06 -10.03 -3.89
C THR A 12 -4.09 -11.04 -4.42
N GLY A 13 -5.30 -10.55 -4.70
CA GLY A 13 -6.36 -11.33 -5.35
C GLY A 13 -6.89 -12.51 -4.52
N GLN A 14 -6.73 -13.73 -5.05
CA GLN A 14 -7.25 -14.97 -4.45
C GLN A 14 -6.50 -15.41 -3.17
N ARG A 15 -5.34 -14.79 -2.87
CA ARG A 15 -4.56 -15.05 -1.65
C ARG A 15 -5.04 -14.27 -0.42
N LEU A 16 -5.98 -13.33 -0.60
CA LEU A 16 -6.63 -12.60 0.49
C LEU A 16 -7.80 -13.39 1.07
N THR A 17 -8.00 -13.26 2.37
CA THR A 17 -9.22 -13.74 3.05
C THR A 17 -10.45 -12.97 2.56
N ARG A 18 -11.64 -13.57 2.75
CA ARG A 18 -12.92 -12.92 2.37
C ARG A 18 -13.12 -11.57 3.07
N GLY A 19 -12.63 -11.44 4.31
CA GLY A 19 -12.70 -10.20 5.09
C GLY A 19 -11.85 -9.08 4.52
N GLU A 20 -10.63 -9.36 4.10
CA GLU A 20 -9.73 -8.34 3.52
C GLU A 20 -10.25 -7.82 2.17
N ARG A 21 -10.85 -8.70 1.37
CA ARG A 21 -11.55 -8.30 0.13
C ARG A 21 -12.74 -7.38 0.40
N ALA A 22 -13.52 -7.67 1.43
CA ALA A 22 -14.67 -6.85 1.81
C ALA A 22 -14.20 -5.48 2.33
N ALA A 23 -13.16 -5.45 3.17
CA ALA A 23 -12.56 -4.22 3.69
C ALA A 23 -12.00 -3.33 2.57
N ASP A 24 -11.31 -3.89 1.58
CA ASP A 24 -10.80 -3.10 0.44
C ASP A 24 -11.92 -2.50 -0.41
N ARG A 25 -13.04 -3.21 -0.58
CA ARG A 25 -14.22 -2.70 -1.31
C ARG A 25 -14.94 -1.63 -0.52
N MET A 26 -15.12 -1.83 0.79
CA MET A 26 -15.74 -0.84 1.69
C MET A 26 -14.90 0.44 1.78
N ARG A 27 -13.57 0.32 1.92
CA ARG A 27 -12.64 1.45 1.96
C ARG A 27 -12.75 2.33 0.71
N ASN A 28 -12.77 1.71 -0.47
CA ASN A 28 -12.90 2.45 -1.73
C ASN A 28 -14.28 3.10 -1.91
N GLY A 29 -15.34 2.53 -1.33
CA GLY A 29 -16.71 3.09 -1.40
C GLY A 29 -16.94 4.24 -0.42
N MET A 30 -16.61 4.03 0.85
CA MET A 30 -16.78 5.03 1.93
C MET A 30 -15.88 6.25 1.78
N GLY A 31 -14.74 6.14 1.09
CA GLY A 31 -13.82 7.25 0.84
C GLY A 31 -14.19 8.15 -0.35
N SER A 32 -15.34 7.94 -1.00
CA SER A 32 -15.72 8.68 -2.19
C SER A 32 -16.51 9.96 -1.85
N TRP A 33 -16.19 11.07 -2.51
CA TRP A 33 -16.97 12.33 -2.43
C TRP A 33 -18.49 12.16 -2.66
N PRO A 34 -18.98 11.37 -3.64
CA PRO A 34 -20.42 11.15 -3.81
C PRO A 34 -21.11 10.45 -2.63
N PHE A 35 -20.40 9.63 -1.84
CA PHE A 35 -20.97 9.00 -0.65
C PHE A 35 -21.32 10.03 0.43
N VAL A 36 -20.48 11.06 0.60
CA VAL A 36 -20.72 12.16 1.55
C VAL A 36 -21.97 12.94 1.17
N PHE A 37 -22.11 13.29 -0.10
CA PHE A 37 -23.32 13.97 -0.59
C PHE A 37 -24.57 13.11 -0.45
N GLY A 38 -24.48 11.80 -0.74
CA GLY A 38 -25.59 10.87 -0.53
C GLY A 38 -26.05 10.81 0.94
N ALA A 39 -25.11 10.78 1.89
CA ALA A 39 -25.42 10.79 3.31
C ALA A 39 -26.09 12.10 3.76
N LEU A 40 -25.64 13.25 3.23
CA LEU A 40 -26.25 14.56 3.51
C LEU A 40 -27.69 14.65 2.96
N VAL A 41 -27.93 14.17 1.74
CA VAL A 41 -29.26 14.13 1.14
C VAL A 41 -30.18 13.17 1.91
N PHE A 42 -29.68 12.00 2.29
CA PHE A 42 -30.43 11.06 3.13
C PHE A 42 -30.83 11.69 4.47
N LEU A 43 -29.91 12.40 5.13
CA LEU A 43 -30.19 13.12 6.38
C LEU A 43 -31.26 14.20 6.19
N ALA A 44 -31.19 14.98 5.10
CA ALA A 44 -32.18 16.00 4.77
C ALA A 44 -33.57 15.39 4.52
N ILE A 45 -33.65 14.28 3.78
CA ILE A 45 -34.90 13.55 3.53
C ILE A 45 -35.46 12.97 4.83
N TRP A 46 -34.61 12.41 5.70
CA TRP A 46 -35.04 11.84 6.97
C TRP A 46 -35.63 12.91 7.89
N MET A 47 -34.97 14.07 8.01
CA MET A 47 -35.51 15.20 8.78
C MET A 47 -36.84 15.69 8.22
N ALA A 48 -37.00 15.75 6.89
CA ALA A 48 -38.25 16.15 6.25
C ALA A 48 -39.39 15.14 6.47
N PHE A 49 -39.13 13.84 6.28
CA PHE A 49 -40.12 12.77 6.48
C PHE A 49 -40.59 12.70 7.93
N ASN A 50 -39.66 12.84 8.87
CA ASN A 50 -39.93 12.70 10.28
C ASN A 50 -40.68 13.91 10.88
N ARG A 51 -40.73 15.04 10.16
CA ARG A 51 -41.56 16.20 10.49
C ARG A 51 -43.05 15.86 10.51
N ASP A 52 -43.50 15.02 9.58
CA ASP A 52 -44.93 14.75 9.37
C ASP A 52 -45.42 13.52 10.14
N VAL A 53 -44.53 12.58 10.48
CA VAL A 53 -44.90 11.29 11.10
C VAL A 53 -44.61 11.26 12.61
N GLY A 54 -43.73 12.13 13.13
CA GLY A 54 -43.42 12.23 14.56
C GLY A 54 -42.72 11.00 15.15
N PHE A 55 -42.08 10.18 14.31
CA PHE A 55 -41.48 8.90 14.70
C PHE A 55 -40.19 9.07 15.54
N ASP A 56 -39.45 10.16 15.34
CA ASP A 56 -38.23 10.52 16.08
C ASP A 56 -38.22 12.02 16.43
N PRO A 57 -39.01 12.51 17.41
CA PRO A 57 -39.07 13.93 17.77
C PRO A 57 -37.69 14.51 18.13
N TYR A 58 -37.51 15.82 17.94
CA TYR A 58 -36.28 16.51 18.36
C TYR A 58 -36.02 16.21 19.85
N PRO A 59 -34.87 15.63 20.25
CA PRO A 59 -33.53 15.69 19.64
C PRO A 59 -33.05 14.41 18.89
N PHE A 60 -33.87 13.83 18.02
CA PHE A 60 -33.53 12.76 17.05
C PHE A 60 -32.65 11.63 17.64
N ILE A 61 -33.16 10.94 18.67
CA ILE A 61 -32.37 9.97 19.45
C ILE A 61 -31.98 8.75 18.61
N LEU A 62 -32.88 8.29 17.73
CA LEU A 62 -32.67 7.11 16.90
C LEU A 62 -31.66 7.39 15.80
N LEU A 63 -31.77 8.56 15.16
CA LEU A 63 -30.80 8.98 14.15
C LEU A 63 -29.40 9.12 14.75
N ASN A 64 -29.27 9.75 15.92
CA ASN A 64 -27.98 9.88 16.59
C ASN A 64 -27.38 8.53 16.97
N LEU A 65 -28.21 7.58 17.42
CA LEU A 65 -27.76 6.23 17.76
C LEU A 65 -27.23 5.48 16.53
N VAL A 66 -27.97 5.53 15.42
CA VAL A 66 -27.57 4.87 14.17
C VAL A 66 -26.29 5.48 13.61
N LEU A 67 -26.19 6.81 13.58
CA LEU A 67 -24.98 7.50 13.13
C LEU A 67 -23.77 7.16 14.01
N SER A 68 -23.94 7.11 15.33
CA SER A 68 -22.89 6.73 16.27
C SER A 68 -22.42 5.29 16.03
N CYS A 69 -23.34 4.36 15.79
CA CYS A 69 -23.02 2.97 15.45
C CYS A 69 -22.24 2.86 14.13
N ILE A 70 -22.67 3.60 13.10
CA ILE A 70 -21.96 3.66 11.81
C ILE A 70 -20.55 4.23 12.00
N ALA A 71 -20.40 5.31 12.77
CA ALA A 71 -19.09 5.91 13.06
C ALA A 71 -18.16 4.94 13.83
N ALA A 72 -18.69 4.20 14.80
CA ALA A 72 -17.92 3.18 15.52
C ALA A 72 -17.48 2.04 14.58
N LEU A 73 -18.37 1.57 13.70
CA LEU A 73 -18.05 0.58 12.68
C LEU A 73 -17.00 1.10 11.69
N GLN A 74 -17.10 2.37 11.28
CA GLN A 74 -16.10 3.02 10.43
C GLN A 74 -14.72 3.03 11.09
N GLY A 75 -14.64 3.36 12.38
CA GLY A 75 -13.38 3.33 13.14
C GLY A 75 -12.75 1.93 13.19
N ALA A 76 -13.57 0.89 13.41
CA ALA A 76 -13.10 -0.50 13.40
C ALA A 76 -12.59 -0.93 12.02
N ILE A 77 -13.32 -0.60 10.95
CA ILE A 77 -12.91 -0.89 9.57
C ILE A 77 -11.61 -0.17 9.23
N LEU A 78 -11.45 1.08 9.65
CA LEU A 78 -10.23 1.86 9.47
C LEU A 78 -9.04 1.17 10.15
N LEU A 79 -9.21 0.70 11.39
CA LEU A 79 -8.17 0.00 12.13
C LEU A 79 -7.76 -1.32 11.46
N ILE A 80 -8.73 -2.08 10.95
CA ILE A 80 -8.47 -3.31 10.18
C ILE A 80 -7.71 -2.99 8.89
N ALA A 81 -8.11 -1.93 8.18
CA ALA A 81 -7.44 -1.49 6.96
C ALA A 81 -6.01 -1.00 7.23
N ALA A 82 -5.79 -0.30 8.35
CA ALA A 82 -4.47 0.15 8.79
C ALA A 82 -3.56 -1.04 9.14
N LYS A 83 -4.06 -2.00 9.95
CA LYS A 83 -3.31 -3.22 10.29
C LYS A 83 -2.87 -3.98 9.04
N ARG A 84 -3.73 -4.07 8.04
CA ARG A 84 -3.39 -4.71 6.75
C ARG A 84 -2.35 -3.92 5.96
N ALA A 85 -2.45 -2.60 5.94
CA ALA A 85 -1.47 -1.76 5.25
C ALA A 85 -0.07 -1.88 5.89
N ASP A 86 0.00 -1.92 7.23
CA ASP A 86 1.24 -2.15 7.97
C ASP A 86 1.86 -3.51 7.65
N GLN A 87 1.05 -4.58 7.63
CA GLN A 87 1.53 -5.92 7.28
C GLN A 87 2.16 -5.97 5.89
N ILE A 88 1.51 -5.37 4.90
CA ILE A 88 2.03 -5.28 3.52
C ILE A 88 3.34 -4.46 3.50
N SER A 89 3.39 -3.36 4.25
CA SER A 89 4.56 -2.49 4.31
C SER A 89 5.76 -3.19 4.96
N ALA A 90 5.53 -3.99 6.01
CA ALA A 90 6.55 -4.81 6.65
C ALA A 90 7.09 -5.90 5.72
N GLU A 91 6.21 -6.63 5.01
CA GLU A 91 6.61 -7.65 4.03
C GLU A 91 7.44 -7.04 2.89
N LEU A 92 7.03 -5.89 2.37
CA LEU A 92 7.78 -5.14 1.37
C LEU A 92 9.15 -4.67 1.86
N ALA A 93 9.25 -4.21 3.12
CA ALA A 93 10.51 -3.75 3.69
C ALA A 93 11.55 -4.88 3.79
N VAL A 94 11.13 -6.07 4.22
CA VAL A 94 12.01 -7.26 4.30
C VAL A 94 12.54 -7.62 2.92
N HIS A 95 11.67 -7.71 1.92
CA HIS A 95 12.10 -8.06 0.56
C HIS A 95 12.97 -6.98 -0.09
N THR A 96 12.66 -5.71 0.16
CA THR A 96 13.49 -4.61 -0.35
C THR A 96 14.90 -4.68 0.25
N PHE A 97 15.01 -5.02 1.54
CA PHE A 97 16.30 -5.20 2.21
C PHE A 97 17.10 -6.38 1.64
N GLU A 98 16.45 -7.51 1.36
CA GLU A 98 17.09 -8.68 0.73
C GLU A 98 17.63 -8.35 -0.66
N ILE A 99 16.82 -7.72 -1.52
CA ILE A 99 17.22 -7.30 -2.87
C ILE A 99 18.37 -6.28 -2.81
N ASP A 100 18.33 -5.33 -1.87
CA ASP A 100 19.38 -4.33 -1.70
C ASP A 100 20.72 -4.98 -1.31
N LYS A 101 20.67 -5.99 -0.44
CA LYS A 101 21.85 -6.78 -0.07
C LYS A 101 22.43 -7.53 -1.28
N GLU A 102 21.60 -8.21 -2.06
CA GLU A 102 22.02 -8.91 -3.28
C GLU A 102 22.64 -7.94 -4.31
N ASN A 103 22.01 -6.79 -4.53
CA ASN A 103 22.53 -5.74 -5.42
C ASN A 103 23.90 -5.21 -4.95
N LEU A 104 24.09 -5.07 -3.64
CA LEU A 104 25.36 -4.64 -3.06
C LEU A 104 26.44 -5.70 -3.24
N GLU A 105 26.12 -6.98 -3.10
CA GLU A 105 27.03 -8.10 -3.39
C GLU A 105 27.41 -8.13 -4.88
N LEU A 106 26.44 -8.02 -5.79
CA LEU A 106 26.69 -7.94 -7.24
C LEU A 106 27.57 -6.73 -7.60
N THR A 107 27.32 -5.57 -7.00
CA THR A 107 28.12 -4.36 -7.23
C THR A 107 29.57 -4.56 -6.78
N ARG A 108 29.78 -5.22 -5.62
CA ARG A 108 31.13 -5.57 -5.15
C ARG A 108 31.83 -6.52 -6.11
N LEU A 109 31.14 -7.55 -6.61
CA LEU A 109 31.71 -8.50 -7.57
C LEU A 109 32.07 -7.83 -8.90
N ILE A 110 31.21 -6.95 -9.41
CA ILE A 110 31.48 -6.14 -10.61
C ILE A 110 32.72 -5.27 -10.39
N HIS A 111 32.84 -4.63 -9.22
CA HIS A 111 34.00 -3.81 -8.90
C HIS A 111 35.30 -4.63 -8.88
N ASP A 112 35.31 -5.78 -8.20
CA ASP A 112 36.48 -6.68 -8.15
C ASP A 112 36.88 -7.19 -9.53
N LEU A 113 35.91 -7.59 -10.35
CA LEU A 113 36.15 -7.99 -11.74
C LEU A 113 36.72 -6.84 -12.57
N THR A 114 36.21 -5.62 -12.39
CA THR A 114 36.70 -4.42 -13.10
C THR A 114 38.16 -4.14 -12.74
N VAL A 115 38.52 -4.23 -11.46
CA VAL A 115 39.91 -4.07 -10.99
C VAL A 115 40.82 -5.15 -11.59
N LYS A 116 40.38 -6.41 -11.61
CA LYS A 116 41.15 -7.51 -12.22
C LYS A 116 41.36 -7.33 -13.73
N VAL A 117 40.31 -6.90 -14.44
CA VAL A 117 40.42 -6.58 -15.88
C VAL A 117 41.41 -5.44 -16.10
N GLU A 118 41.38 -4.39 -15.27
CA GLU A 118 42.34 -3.28 -15.36
C GLU A 118 43.78 -3.77 -15.12
N GLN A 119 44.00 -4.62 -14.11
CA GLN A 119 45.31 -5.20 -13.82
C GLN A 119 45.85 -6.02 -14.99
N LEU A 120 45.06 -6.97 -15.51
CA LEU A 120 45.45 -7.81 -16.65
C LEU A 120 45.72 -6.95 -17.90
N THR A 121 44.91 -5.93 -18.13
CA THR A 121 45.10 -4.99 -19.24
C THR A 121 46.43 -4.23 -19.09
N ARG A 122 46.77 -3.80 -17.87
CA ARG A 122 48.02 -3.11 -17.56
C ARG A 122 49.22 -4.04 -17.75
N GLU A 123 49.15 -5.29 -17.30
CA GLU A 123 50.20 -6.29 -17.51
C GLU A 123 50.46 -6.53 -19.00
N ILE A 124 49.41 -6.77 -19.79
CA ILE A 124 49.54 -6.94 -21.25
C ILE A 124 50.19 -5.71 -21.89
N HIS A 125 49.78 -4.50 -21.51
CA HIS A 125 50.37 -3.26 -22.03
C HIS A 125 51.87 -3.14 -21.70
N THR A 126 52.28 -3.54 -20.49
CA THR A 126 53.69 -3.56 -20.10
C THR A 126 54.50 -4.60 -20.88
N HIS A 127 53.95 -5.79 -21.13
CA HIS A 127 54.65 -6.82 -21.90
C HIS A 127 54.81 -6.46 -23.39
N ILE A 128 53.79 -5.83 -24.00
CA ILE A 128 53.88 -5.36 -25.40
C ILE A 128 54.88 -4.22 -25.55
N SER A 129 54.91 -3.27 -24.61
CA SER A 129 55.87 -2.16 -24.66
C SER A 129 57.31 -2.61 -24.42
N ALA A 130 57.52 -3.62 -23.57
CA ALA A 130 58.84 -4.23 -23.37
C ALA A 130 59.33 -5.01 -24.61
N GLY A 131 58.47 -5.79 -25.26
CA GLY A 131 58.82 -6.58 -26.47
C GLY A 131 58.96 -5.75 -27.76
N SER A 132 58.59 -4.47 -27.74
CA SER A 132 58.77 -3.54 -28.87
C SER A 132 60.14 -2.84 -28.88
N ASN A 133 60.93 -3.00 -27.83
CA ASN A 133 62.19 -2.26 -27.63
C ASN A 133 63.45 -3.11 -27.85
N ASP A 134 63.27 -4.37 -28.28
CA ASP A 134 64.30 -5.29 -28.82
C ASP A 134 64.09 -5.45 -30.34
#